data_AF-A0A117USC1-F1
#
_entry.id   AF-A0A117USC1-F1
#
_cell.length_a   1.000
_cell.length_b   1.000
_cell.length_c   1.000
_cell.angle_alpha   90.00
_cell.angle_beta   90.00
_cell.angle_gamma   90.00
#
_symmetry.space_group_name_H-M   'P 1'
#
loop_
_entity.id
_entity.type
_entity.pdbx_description
1 polymer ?
#
loop_
_entity_poly.entity_id
_entity_poly.type
_entity_poly.pdbx_seq_one_letter_code
_entity_poly.pdbx_strand_id
1 'polypeptide(L)' 'MKQVAFFDSAERQRAKQHAREQDDRDLQAGLISPEALNQQNGFFSGIDFSQASIRRRRLVA' A
#
# COMPACT_ATOMS: atom_id res chain seq x y z
N MET A 1 0.57 11.60 -29.96
CA MET A 1 -0.70 11.28 -29.27
C MET A 1 -0.39 10.33 -28.11
N LYS A 2 -0.60 10.75 -26.85
CA LYS A 2 -0.48 9.83 -25.71
C LYS A 2 -1.69 8.89 -25.74
N GLN A 3 -1.46 7.61 -26.02
CA GLN A 3 -2.51 6.60 -25.86
C GLN A 3 -2.86 6.56 -24.37
N VAL A 4 -4.09 6.96 -24.04
CA VAL A 4 -4.62 6.80 -22.70
C VAL A 4 -4.99 5.33 -22.59
N ALA A 5 -4.13 4.52 -21.96
CA ALA A 5 -4.48 3.16 -21.62
C ALA A 5 -5.78 3.18 -20.80
N PHE A 6 -6.76 2.37 -21.19
CA PHE A 6 -8.00 2.25 -20.45
C PHE A 6 -7.68 1.78 -19.03
N PHE A 7 -8.32 2.40 -18.04
CA PHE A 7 -8.11 2.04 -16.64
C PHE A 7 -8.70 0.66 -16.36
N ASP A 8 -7.84 -0.34 -16.13
CA ASP A 8 -8.24 -1.66 -15.63
C ASP A 8 -8.06 -1.72 -14.11
N SER A 9 -9.18 -1.81 -13.39
CA SER A 9 -9.20 -1.90 -11.93
C SER A 9 -8.60 -3.21 -11.42
N ALA A 10 -8.77 -4.32 -12.15
CA ALA A 10 -8.25 -5.62 -11.77
C ALA A 10 -6.73 -5.68 -11.91
N GLU A 11 -6.19 -5.16 -13.02
CA GLU A 11 -4.74 -5.03 -13.20
C GLU A 11 -4.13 -4.13 -12.11
N ARG A 12 -4.78 -2.98 -11.84
CA ARG A 12 -4.30 -2.07 -10.79
C ARG A 12 -4.32 -2.71 -9.41
N GLN A 13 -5.34 -3.52 -9.10
CA GLN A 13 -5.42 -4.25 -7.84
C GLN A 13 -4.29 -5.27 -7.70
N ARG A 14 -3.97 -6.02 -8.76
CA ARG A 14 -2.85 -6.98 -8.77
C ARG A 14 -1.51 -6.27 -8.58
N ALA A 15 -1.27 -5.21 -9.33
CA ALA A 15 -0.04 -4.41 -9.20
C ALA A 15 0.12 -3.85 -7.78
N LYS A 16 -0.98 -3.34 -7.19
CA LYS A 16 -0.97 -2.82 -5.82
C LYS A 16 -0.72 -3.92 -4.78
N GLN A 17 -1.26 -5.11 -5.00
CA GLN A 17 -1.05 -6.25 -4.12
C GLN A 17 0.41 -6.70 -4.14
N HIS A 18 1.00 -6.83 -5.34
CA HIS A 18 2.40 -7.19 -5.50
C HIS A 18 3.34 -6.17 -4.85
N ALA A 19 3.04 -4.88 -4.97
CA ALA A 19 3.82 -3.83 -4.30
C ALA A 19 3.83 -4.01 -2.77
N ARG A 20 2.67 -4.27 -2.17
CA ARG A 20 2.58 -4.52 -0.71
C ARG A 20 3.38 -5.73 -0.27
N GLU A 21 3.30 -6.82 -1.03
CA GLU A 21 4.07 -8.05 -0.73
C GLU A 21 5.58 -7.84 -0.86
N GLN A 22 6.02 -6.90 -1.69
CA GLN A 22 7.42 -6.51 -1.78
C GLN A 22 7.81 -5.65 -0.58
N ASP A 23 7.03 -4.62 -0.25
CA ASP A 23 7.28 -3.74 0.91
C ASP A 23 7.34 -4.55 2.21
N ASP A 24 6.42 -5.51 2.40
CA ASP A 24 6.39 -6.39 3.57
C ASP A 24 7.66 -7.25 3.66
N ARG A 25 8.15 -7.77 2.53
CA ARG A 25 9.41 -8.53 2.47
C ARG A 25 10.62 -7.65 2.77
N ASP A 26 10.65 -6.45 2.23
CA ASP A 26 11.76 -5.51 2.44
C ASP A 26 11.80 -5.00 3.89
N LEU A 27 10.64 -4.81 4.52
CA LEU A 27 10.51 -4.52 5.96
C LEU A 27 11.01 -5.70 6.80
N GLN A 28 10.58 -6.93 6.50
CA GLN A 28 11.01 -8.13 7.24
C GLN A 28 12.52 -8.39 7.09
N ALA A 29 13.07 -8.14 5.91
CA ALA A 29 14.49 -8.25 5.64
C ALA A 29 15.31 -7.09 6.22
N GLY A 30 14.67 -6.05 6.75
CA GLY A 30 15.33 -4.84 7.26
C GLY A 30 15.99 -3.99 6.16
N LEU A 31 15.62 -4.19 4.89
CA LEU A 31 16.14 -3.44 3.75
C LEU A 31 15.58 -2.01 3.72
N ILE A 32 14.36 -1.84 4.22
CA ILE A 32 13.73 -0.53 4.44
C ILE A 32 13.23 -0.43 5.88
N SER A 33 13.29 0.77 6.45
CA SER A 33 12.66 1.04 7.74
C SER A 33 11.19 1.41 7.57
N PRO A 34 10.33 1.17 8.58
CA PRO A 34 8.95 1.63 8.57
C PRO A 34 8.83 3.15 8.33
N GLU A 35 9.74 3.95 8.89
CA GLU A 35 9.78 5.40 8.69
C GLU A 35 10.12 5.78 7.24
N ALA A 36 11.07 5.08 6.61
CA ALA A 36 11.44 5.31 5.23
C ALA A 36 10.28 4.98 4.28
N LEU A 37 9.58 3.86 4.52
CA LEU A 37 8.37 3.50 3.79
C LEU A 37 7.26 4.55 4.00
N ASN A 38 7.11 5.09 5.22
CA ASN A 38 6.13 6.13 5.48
C ASN A 38 6.45 7.45 4.77
N GLN A 39 7.72 7.83 4.66
CA GLN A 39 8.13 9.01 3.88
C GLN A 39 7.82 8.85 2.39
N GLN A 40 7.95 7.64 1.83
CA GLN A 40 7.56 7.37 0.44
C GLN A 40 6.06 7.53 0.18
N ASN A 41 5.21 7.36 1.20
CA ASN A 41 3.76 7.61 1.09
C ASN A 41 3.41 9.10 0.95
N GLY A 42 4.37 10.01 1.09
CA GLY A 42 4.23 11.43 0.78
C GLY A 42 3.16 12.10 1.64
N PHE A 43 1.98 12.38 1.05
CA PHE A 43 0.86 13.04 1.73
C PHE A 43 0.45 12.36 3.06
N PHE A 44 0.66 11.05 3.18
CA PHE A 44 0.33 10.29 4.39
C PHE A 44 1.50 10.13 5.38
N SER A 45 2.68 10.70 5.10
CA SER A 45 3.87 10.54 5.95
C SER A 45 3.71 11.12 7.36
N GLY A 46 2.77 12.06 7.54
CA GLY A 46 2.43 12.63 8.84
C GLY A 46 1.51 11.75 9.70
N ILE A 47 1.04 10.62 9.17
CA ILE A 47 0.20 9.67 9.91
C ILE A 47 1.09 8.54 10.42
N ASP A 48 1.06 8.30 11.72
CA ASP A 48 1.67 7.11 12.32
C ASP A 48 0.74 5.90 12.13
N PHE A 49 1.13 5.00 11.23
CA PHE A 49 0.40 3.76 10.96
C PHE A 49 0.90 2.57 11.78
N SER A 50 1.88 2.74 12.67
CA SER A 50 2.43 1.64 13.47
C SER A 50 1.39 0.94 14.34
N GLN A 51 0.35 1.67 14.77
CA GLN A 51 -0.78 1.15 15.55
C GLN A 51 -2.09 1.08 14.75
N ALA A 52 -2.05 1.32 13.44
CA ALA A 52 -3.25 1.29 12.62
C ALA A 52 -3.78 -0.14 12.49
N SER A 53 -5.09 -0.31 12.66
CA SER A 53 -5.77 -1.59 12.44
C SER A 53 -6.98 -1.40 11.53
N ILE A 54 -7.13 -2.28 10.54
CA ILE A 54 -8.30 -2.29 9.67
C ILE A 54 -9.44 -3.01 10.40
N ARG A 55 -10.38 -2.25 10.99
CA ARG A 55 -11.58 -2.84 11.57
C ARG A 55 -12.61 -3.13 10.48
N ARG A 56 -12.89 -4.40 10.22
CA ARG A 56 -14.02 -4.80 9.37
C ARG A 56 -15.30 -4.71 10.17
N ARG A 57 -16.19 -3.77 9.82
CA ARG A 57 -17.57 -3.78 10.32
C ARG A 57 -18.24 -5.04 9.76
N ARG A 58 -18.60 -6.01 10.59
CA ARG A 58 -19.53 -7.07 10.18
C ARG A 58 -20.85 -6.37 9.85
N LEU A 59 -21.18 -6.27 8.57
CA LEU A 59 -22.58 -6.10 8.18
C LEU A 59 -23.29 -7.37 8.67
N VAL A 60 -24.10 -7.22 9.72
CA VAL A 60 -25.04 -8.25 10.14
C VAL A 60 -26.08 -8.31 9.02
N ALA A 61 -26.17 -9.48 8.37
CA ALA A 61 -27.18 -9.77 7.37
C ALA A 61 -28.56 -9.90 8.03
#